data_AF-A0A1F0VWR6-F1
#
_entry.id   AF-A0A1F0VWR6-F1
#
_cell.length_a   1.000
_cell.length_b   1.000
_cell.length_c   1.000
_cell.angle_alpha   90.00
_cell.angle_beta   90.00
_cell.angle_gamma   90.00
#
_symmetry.space_group_name_H-M   'P 1'
#
loop_
_entity.id
_entity.type
_entity.pdbx_description
1 polymer ?
#
loop_
_entity_poly.entity_id
_entity_poly.type
_entity_poly.pdbx_seq_one_letter_code
_entity_poly.pdbx_strand_id
1 'polypeptide(L)'
;MANPFSKGWKYVMASFDQKIDENADPKVQIQQAVEGAKEQHRQISEHAAEIIGRKTQLEMQLNRLVKSQKDYQDQTRRALELADASEDPQKAAEYNQAAEVVASQLVAVENELANLKSQHEAAAQAAEQAKAQQQQSEARLKEQLAQVDQLLSQADQAAMQEKNAEALDSMNELKPDDSTPTLDSVRAKIEKRYADALGAQELHQATGGSRIQEISAAGHDTAAASRLDEIRAEMAKNKEIEGSPFASDQALETGTEAGVGSESETTEGKQ
;
A
#
# COMPACT_ATOMS: atom_id res chain seq x y z
N MET A 1 -12.85 -34.72 13.37
CA MET A 1 -14.26 -34.29 13.24
C MET A 1 -14.29 -32.77 13.40
N ALA A 2 -14.81 -32.05 12.40
CA ALA A 2 -14.84 -30.58 12.41
C ALA A 2 -15.99 -30.09 13.28
N ASN A 3 -15.68 -29.41 14.39
CA ASN A 3 -16.69 -28.89 15.32
C ASN A 3 -17.51 -27.76 14.65
N PRO A 4 -18.84 -27.92 14.51
CA PRO A 4 -19.70 -26.89 13.91
C PRO A 4 -19.91 -25.66 14.81
N PHE A 5 -19.51 -25.70 16.08
CA PHE A 5 -19.63 -24.58 17.02
C PHE A 5 -18.59 -23.47 16.86
N SER A 6 -17.42 -23.74 16.25
CA SER A 6 -16.39 -22.70 16.06
C SER A 6 -16.65 -21.79 14.85
N LYS A 7 -17.58 -22.17 13.97
CA LYS A 7 -17.94 -21.39 12.78
C LYS A 7 -18.97 -20.30 13.09
N GLY A 8 -19.89 -20.55 14.02
CA GLY A 8 -20.85 -19.55 14.50
C GLY A 8 -20.17 -18.42 15.27
N TRP A 9 -19.20 -18.73 16.13
CA TRP A 9 -18.44 -17.71 16.86
C TRP A 9 -17.59 -16.82 15.95
N LYS A 10 -16.99 -17.39 14.88
CA LYS A 10 -16.29 -16.59 13.87
C LYS A 10 -17.21 -15.65 13.10
N TYR A 11 -18.45 -16.05 12.81
CA TYR A 11 -19.43 -15.16 12.17
C TYR A 11 -19.97 -14.09 13.13
N VAL A 12 -20.08 -14.39 14.42
CA VAL A 12 -20.43 -13.39 15.43
C VAL A 12 -19.28 -12.41 15.63
N MET A 13 -18.03 -12.87 15.71
CA MET A 13 -16.86 -11.97 15.81
C MET A 13 -16.65 -11.17 14.53
N ALA A 14 -16.80 -11.76 13.35
CA ALA A 14 -16.69 -11.05 12.08
C ALA A 14 -17.83 -10.04 11.86
N SER A 15 -19.06 -10.34 12.29
CA SER A 15 -20.16 -9.37 12.24
C SER A 15 -20.05 -8.29 13.33
N PHE A 16 -19.26 -8.52 14.38
CA PHE A 16 -18.91 -7.51 15.39
C PHE A 16 -17.74 -6.64 14.93
N ASP A 17 -16.65 -7.21 14.39
CA ASP A 17 -15.52 -6.48 13.81
C ASP A 17 -15.98 -5.60 12.63
N GLN A 18 -16.83 -6.12 11.75
CA GLN A 18 -17.29 -5.39 10.56
C GLN A 18 -18.30 -4.28 10.88
N LYS A 19 -19.07 -4.39 11.98
CA LYS A 19 -19.96 -3.31 12.45
C LYS A 19 -19.28 -2.31 13.40
N ILE A 20 -18.17 -2.68 14.03
CA ILE A 20 -17.41 -1.77 14.88
C ILE A 20 -16.57 -0.83 14.01
N ASP A 21 -16.03 -1.30 12.89
CA ASP A 21 -15.23 -0.46 11.99
C ASP A 21 -16.12 0.50 11.15
N GLU A 22 -17.32 0.08 10.74
CA GLU A 22 -18.26 0.92 9.97
C GLU A 22 -19.02 1.97 10.82
N ASN A 23 -19.05 1.82 12.15
CA ASN A 23 -19.72 2.76 13.06
C ASN A 23 -18.76 3.38 14.10
N ALA A 24 -17.47 3.49 13.76
CA ALA A 24 -16.51 4.17 14.60
C ALA A 24 -16.92 5.65 14.73
N ASP A 25 -17.17 6.09 15.97
CA ASP A 25 -17.46 7.49 16.31
C ASP A 25 -16.47 8.40 15.55
N PRO A 26 -16.95 9.38 14.76
CA PRO A 26 -16.11 10.30 14.02
C PRO A 26 -14.96 10.90 14.86
N LYS A 27 -15.17 11.07 16.17
CA LYS A 27 -14.14 11.52 17.12
C LYS A 27 -12.97 10.56 17.25
N VAL A 28 -13.23 9.25 17.27
CA VAL A 28 -12.18 8.23 17.34
C VAL A 28 -11.34 8.23 16.07
N GLN A 29 -11.97 8.34 14.91
CA GLN A 29 -11.27 8.44 13.63
C GLN A 29 -10.40 9.71 13.55
N ILE A 30 -10.92 10.85 14.00
CA ILE A 30 -10.17 12.10 14.10
C ILE A 30 -8.95 11.94 15.03
N GLN A 31 -9.11 11.30 16.19
CA GLN A 31 -8.00 11.04 17.12
C GLN A 31 -6.94 10.13 16.50
N GLN A 32 -7.33 9.03 15.86
CA GLN A 32 -6.41 8.14 15.15
C GLN A 32 -5.64 8.87 14.04
N ALA A 33 -6.32 9.75 13.28
CA ALA A 33 -5.67 10.57 12.27
C ALA A 33 -4.64 11.54 12.88
N VAL A 34 -4.95 12.15 14.03
CA VAL A 34 -4.01 13.01 14.78
C VAL A 34 -2.79 12.23 15.26
N GLU A 35 -2.99 11.04 15.82
CA GLU A 35 -1.90 10.18 16.27
C GLU A 35 -1.01 9.76 15.11
N GLY A 36 -1.59 9.35 13.98
CA GLY A 36 -0.86 9.03 12.76
C GLY A 36 -0.05 10.22 12.23
N ALA A 37 -0.62 11.42 12.21
CA ALA A 37 0.06 12.64 11.78
C ALA A 37 1.25 12.99 12.71
N LYS A 38 1.05 12.91 14.03
CA LYS A 38 2.11 13.13 15.02
C LYS A 38 3.23 12.11 14.88
N GLU A 39 2.88 10.85 14.68
CA GLU A 39 3.84 9.76 14.50
C GLU A 39 4.67 9.97 13.21
N GLN A 40 4.03 10.35 12.11
CA GLN A 40 4.73 10.68 10.87
C GLN A 40 5.71 11.84 11.08
N HIS A 41 5.28 12.92 11.77
CA HIS A 41 6.16 14.04 12.08
C HIS A 41 7.34 13.63 12.97
N ARG A 42 7.10 12.77 13.95
CA ARG A 42 8.15 12.22 14.83
C ARG A 42 9.19 11.46 14.01
N GLN A 43 8.77 10.56 13.13
CA GLN A 43 9.68 9.78 12.28
C GLN A 43 10.51 10.68 11.35
N ILE A 44 9.89 11.69 10.73
CA ILE A 44 10.60 12.67 9.89
C ILE A 44 11.64 13.44 10.73
N SER A 45 11.27 13.84 11.94
CA SER A 45 12.15 14.58 12.84
C SER A 45 13.31 13.74 13.35
N GLU A 46 13.08 12.47 13.67
CA GLU A 46 14.12 11.51 14.07
C GLU A 46 15.13 11.27 12.94
N HIS A 47 14.64 11.04 11.73
CA HIS A 47 15.48 10.88 10.55
C HIS A 47 16.29 12.16 10.24
N ALA A 48 15.67 13.33 10.37
CA ALA A 48 16.37 14.60 10.22
C ALA A 48 17.47 14.78 11.28
N ALA A 49 17.19 14.42 12.53
CA ALA A 49 18.17 14.48 13.62
C ALA A 49 19.38 13.57 13.36
N GLU A 50 19.16 12.35 12.83
CA GLU A 50 20.24 11.43 12.47
C GLU A 50 21.15 12.03 11.39
N ILE A 51 20.57 12.56 10.30
CA ILE A 51 21.33 13.19 9.20
C ILE A 51 22.12 14.40 9.70
N ILE A 52 21.48 15.29 10.47
CA ILE A 52 22.13 16.47 11.04
C ILE A 52 23.25 16.05 12.02
N GLY A 53 23.02 14.99 12.78
CA GLY A 53 24.00 14.39 13.68
C GLY A 53 25.24 13.90 12.93
N ARG A 54 25.05 13.15 11.84
CA ARG A 54 26.15 12.70 10.96
C ARG A 54 26.96 13.87 10.40
N LYS A 55 26.28 14.92 9.91
CA LYS A 55 26.94 16.14 9.43
C LYS A 55 27.80 16.79 10.53
N THR A 56 27.28 16.89 11.75
CA THR A 56 28.01 17.44 12.91
C THR A 56 29.22 16.57 13.30
N GLN A 57 29.11 15.25 13.22
CA GLN A 57 30.23 14.34 13.45
C GLN A 57 31.36 14.56 12.43
N LEU A 58 31.02 14.73 11.14
CA LEU A 58 31.99 15.05 10.09
C LEU A 58 32.65 16.41 10.35
N GLU A 59 31.92 17.42 10.83
CA GLU A 59 32.48 18.73 11.23
C GLU A 59 33.50 18.59 12.35
N MET A 60 33.22 17.79 13.37
CA MET A 60 34.18 17.55 14.46
C MET A 60 35.43 16.81 13.98
N GLN A 61 35.29 15.86 13.06
CA GLN A 61 36.43 15.17 12.44
C GLN A 61 37.27 16.14 11.60
N LEU A 62 36.62 16.99 10.80
CA LEU A 62 37.26 17.98 9.95
C LEU A 62 38.08 18.99 10.77
N ASN A 63 37.52 19.49 11.86
CA ASN A 63 38.24 20.39 12.77
C ASN A 63 39.48 19.74 13.40
N ARG A 64 39.40 18.45 13.74
CA ARG A 64 40.56 17.70 14.27
C ARG A 64 41.64 17.54 13.21
N LEU A 65 41.29 17.15 11.99
CA LEU A 65 42.25 16.99 10.89
C LEU A 65 42.90 18.31 10.48
N VAL A 66 42.16 19.42 10.45
CA VAL A 66 42.72 20.76 10.19
C VAL A 66 43.78 21.12 11.24
N LYS A 67 43.53 20.79 12.51
CA LYS A 67 44.51 20.99 13.58
C LYS A 67 45.75 20.10 13.38
N SER A 68 45.56 18.82 13.09
CA SER A 68 46.67 17.90 12.81
C SER A 68 47.50 18.34 11.60
N GLN A 69 46.85 18.81 10.52
CA GLN A 69 47.53 19.36 9.35
C GLN A 69 48.45 20.52 9.76
N LYS A 70 47.91 21.47 10.54
CA LYS A 70 48.69 22.61 11.03
C LYS A 70 49.87 22.16 11.91
N ASP A 71 49.65 21.22 12.81
CA ASP A 71 50.70 20.71 13.70
C ASP A 71 51.83 20.04 12.90
N TYR A 72 51.50 19.20 11.91
CA TYR A 72 52.50 18.57 11.04
C TYR A 72 53.21 19.57 10.12
N GLN A 73 52.50 20.58 9.62
CA GLN A 73 53.10 21.67 8.84
C GLN A 73 54.11 22.46 9.68
N ASP A 74 53.76 22.82 10.92
CA ASP A 74 54.63 23.56 11.84
C ASP A 74 55.81 22.70 12.32
N GLN A 75 55.64 21.38 12.49
CA GLN A 75 56.74 20.45 12.77
C GLN A 75 57.70 20.30 11.58
N THR A 76 57.16 20.14 10.36
CA THR A 76 57.97 20.04 9.13
C THR A 76 58.80 21.30 8.92
N ARG A 77 58.19 22.49 9.06
CA ARG A 77 58.90 23.77 8.94
C ARG A 77 60.04 23.87 9.95
N ARG A 78 59.78 23.54 11.22
CA ARG A 78 60.82 23.57 12.27
C ARG A 78 61.97 22.60 12.01
N ALA A 79 61.68 21.39 11.51
CA ALA A 79 62.73 20.43 11.16
C ALA A 79 63.63 20.95 10.04
N LEU A 80 63.06 21.59 9.02
CA LEU A 80 63.82 22.23 7.94
C LEU A 80 64.64 23.43 8.44
N GLU A 81 64.04 24.30 9.26
CA GLU A 81 64.76 25.43 9.89
C GLU A 81 65.96 24.96 10.72
N LEU A 82 65.83 23.86 11.46
CA LEU A 82 66.92 23.25 12.21
C LEU A 82 67.98 22.62 11.30
N ALA A 83 67.58 22.02 10.17
CA ALA A 83 68.50 21.48 9.18
C ALA A 83 69.36 22.60 8.56
N ASP A 84 68.73 23.71 8.18
CA ASP A 84 69.38 24.87 7.57
C ASP A 84 70.31 25.62 8.55
N ALA A 85 69.96 25.63 9.84
CA ALA A 85 70.77 26.27 10.87
C ALA A 85 71.93 25.40 11.40
N SER A 86 72.01 24.12 11.02
CA SER A 86 73.01 23.18 11.54
C SER A 86 74.33 23.30 10.78
N GLU A 87 75.41 23.64 11.50
CA GLU A 87 76.78 23.68 10.94
C GLU A 87 77.38 22.28 10.70
N ASP A 88 76.82 21.25 11.34
CA ASP A 88 77.23 19.85 11.18
C ASP A 88 76.42 19.17 10.05
N PRO A 89 77.08 18.69 8.98
CA PRO A 89 76.42 18.03 7.85
C PRO A 89 75.65 16.76 8.23
N GLN A 90 76.11 16.00 9.22
CA GLN A 90 75.42 14.78 9.65
C GLN A 90 74.11 15.12 10.35
N LYS A 91 74.14 16.09 11.27
CA LYS A 91 72.92 16.57 11.95
C LYS A 91 71.92 17.23 10.99
N ALA A 92 72.41 17.99 10.02
CA ALA A 92 71.54 18.56 8.98
C ALA A 92 70.82 17.45 8.20
N ALA A 93 71.52 16.36 7.86
CA ALA A 93 70.91 15.21 7.19
C ALA A 93 69.86 14.50 8.07
N GLU A 94 70.11 14.36 9.37
CA GLU A 94 69.13 13.78 10.32
C GLU A 94 67.86 14.64 10.41
N TYR A 95 67.98 15.96 10.51
CA TYR A 95 66.82 16.86 10.54
C TYR A 95 66.03 16.84 9.22
N ASN A 96 66.72 16.76 8.08
CA ASN A 96 66.07 16.60 6.78
C ASN A 96 65.27 15.28 6.68
N GLN A 97 65.84 14.17 7.15
CA GLN A 97 65.12 12.90 7.21
C GLN A 97 63.89 12.99 8.13
N ALA A 98 64.01 13.66 9.28
CA ALA A 98 62.87 13.90 10.16
C ALA A 98 61.79 14.76 9.46
N ALA A 99 62.19 15.80 8.72
CA ALA A 99 61.28 16.63 7.95
C ALA A 99 60.54 15.81 6.88
N GLU A 100 61.22 14.92 6.16
CA GLU A 100 60.61 14.02 5.17
C GLU A 100 59.56 13.10 5.80
N VAL A 101 59.84 12.52 6.97
CA VAL A 101 58.89 11.65 7.68
C VAL A 101 57.66 12.44 8.13
N VAL A 102 57.81 13.65 8.67
CA VAL A 102 56.67 14.49 9.08
C VAL A 102 55.89 15.00 7.86
N ALA A 103 56.57 15.36 6.78
CA ALA A 103 55.94 15.77 5.53
C ALA A 103 55.10 14.64 4.91
N SER A 104 55.55 13.38 5.00
CA SER A 104 54.75 12.24 4.55
C SER A 104 53.43 12.09 5.33
N GLN A 105 53.46 12.36 6.64
CA GLN A 105 52.27 12.36 7.49
C GLN A 105 51.36 13.56 7.17
N LEU A 106 51.94 14.73 6.89
CA LEU A 106 51.20 15.91 6.46
C LEU A 106 50.40 15.60 5.19
N VAL A 107 51.03 15.02 4.17
CA VAL A 107 50.38 14.63 2.92
C VAL A 107 49.25 13.62 3.16
N ALA A 108 49.45 12.66 4.06
CA ALA A 108 48.40 11.71 4.42
C ALA A 108 47.16 12.41 5.02
N VAL A 109 47.36 13.34 5.97
CA VAL A 109 46.28 14.13 6.57
C VAL A 109 45.60 15.04 5.54
N GLU A 110 46.35 15.64 4.62
CA GLU A 110 45.79 16.50 3.57
C GLU A 110 44.87 15.73 2.62
N ASN A 111 45.26 14.50 2.25
CA ASN A 111 44.42 13.62 1.45
C ASN A 111 43.14 13.21 2.19
N GLU A 112 43.25 12.85 3.48
CA GLU A 112 42.08 12.53 4.30
C GLU A 112 41.13 13.73 4.44
N LEU A 113 41.69 14.93 4.64
CA LEU A 113 40.94 16.17 4.77
C LEU A 113 40.20 16.50 3.46
N ALA A 114 40.82 16.31 2.29
CA ALA A 114 40.16 16.49 1.01
C ALA A 114 38.96 15.54 0.83
N ASN A 115 39.13 14.26 1.17
CA ASN A 115 38.04 13.29 1.13
C ASN A 115 36.91 13.65 2.12
N LEU A 116 37.28 14.03 3.35
CA LEU A 116 36.30 14.37 4.39
C LEU A 116 35.51 15.63 4.06
N LYS A 117 36.12 16.63 3.40
CA LYS A 117 35.43 17.83 2.90
C LYS A 117 34.32 17.46 1.91
N SER A 118 34.60 16.57 0.96
CA SER A 118 33.58 16.10 -0.01
C SER A 118 32.41 15.42 0.70
N GLN A 119 32.70 14.54 1.67
CA GLN A 119 31.66 13.89 2.47
C GLN A 119 30.86 14.86 3.33
N HIS A 120 31.53 15.87 3.92
CA HIS A 120 30.89 16.90 4.71
C HIS A 120 29.97 17.79 3.87
N GLU A 121 30.37 18.17 2.66
CA GLU A 121 29.54 18.94 1.74
C GLU A 121 28.28 18.18 1.34
N ALA A 122 28.42 16.90 0.97
CA ALA A 122 27.27 16.04 0.70
C ALA A 122 26.35 15.89 1.92
N ALA A 123 26.92 15.73 3.12
CA ALA A 123 26.14 15.66 4.36
C ALA A 123 25.47 16.99 4.72
N ALA A 124 26.09 18.14 4.38
CA ALA A 124 25.51 19.47 4.59
C ALA A 124 24.28 19.67 3.72
N GLN A 125 24.34 19.29 2.44
CA GLN A 125 23.18 19.34 1.54
C GLN A 125 22.05 18.41 2.02
N ALA A 126 22.39 17.18 2.44
CA ALA A 126 21.41 16.25 2.98
C ALA A 126 20.76 16.79 4.27
N ALA A 127 21.54 17.41 5.16
CA ALA A 127 21.03 18.01 6.39
C ALA A 127 20.10 19.20 6.12
N GLU A 128 20.40 20.02 5.11
CA GLU A 128 19.54 21.13 4.71
C GLU A 128 18.20 20.62 4.13
N GLN A 129 18.24 19.61 3.27
CA GLN A 129 17.03 18.96 2.75
C GLN A 129 16.20 18.33 3.87
N ALA A 130 16.83 17.61 4.80
CA ALA A 130 16.15 16.99 5.93
C ALA A 130 15.50 18.04 6.85
N LYS A 131 16.18 19.17 7.10
CA LYS A 131 15.62 20.30 7.85
C LYS A 131 14.42 20.91 7.14
N ALA A 132 14.49 21.09 5.82
CA ALA A 132 13.36 21.61 5.04
C ALA A 132 12.15 20.66 5.11
N GLN A 133 12.37 19.34 5.00
CA GLN A 133 11.32 18.33 5.13
C GLN A 133 10.69 18.33 6.52
N GLN A 134 11.51 18.45 7.58
CA GLN A 134 11.04 18.55 8.95
C GLN A 134 10.15 19.79 9.15
N GLN A 135 10.57 20.95 8.66
CA GLN A 135 9.78 22.19 8.71
C GLN A 135 8.45 22.08 7.94
N GLN A 136 8.47 21.46 6.75
CA GLN A 136 7.25 21.20 6.00
C GLN A 136 6.31 20.24 6.74
N SER A 137 6.86 19.19 7.36
CA SER A 137 6.08 18.26 8.17
C SER A 137 5.46 18.94 9.39
N GLU A 138 6.21 19.80 10.07
CA GLU A 138 5.72 20.59 11.20
C GLU A 138 4.56 21.51 10.77
N ALA A 139 4.71 22.21 9.64
CA ALA A 139 3.67 23.06 9.10
C ALA A 139 2.39 22.28 8.75
N ARG A 140 2.52 21.11 8.10
CA ARG A 140 1.39 20.23 7.79
C ARG A 140 0.72 19.69 9.06
N LEU A 141 1.50 19.26 10.05
CA LEU A 141 0.96 18.80 11.33
C LEU A 141 0.14 19.90 12.00
N LYS A 142 0.66 21.13 12.02
CA LYS A 142 -0.05 22.28 12.58
C LYS A 142 -1.37 22.56 11.85
N GLU A 143 -1.37 22.49 10.52
CA GLU A 143 -2.57 22.66 9.71
C GLU A 143 -3.61 21.56 9.99
N GLN A 144 -3.18 20.30 10.05
CA GLN A 144 -4.05 19.16 10.37
C GLN A 144 -4.66 19.30 11.77
N LEU A 145 -3.87 19.71 12.77
CA LEU A 145 -4.36 19.94 14.13
C LEU A 145 -5.40 21.07 14.18
N ALA A 146 -5.24 22.12 13.39
CA ALA A 146 -6.24 23.19 13.32
C ALA A 146 -7.56 22.70 12.69
N GLN A 147 -7.50 21.82 11.68
CA GLN A 147 -8.69 21.21 11.07
C GLN A 147 -9.40 20.25 12.03
N VAL A 148 -8.64 19.52 12.85
CA VAL A 148 -9.15 18.58 13.87
C VAL A 148 -10.07 19.29 14.86
N ASP A 149 -9.68 20.46 15.37
CA ASP A 149 -10.52 21.20 16.32
C ASP A 149 -11.89 21.57 15.70
N GLN A 150 -11.89 21.96 14.43
CA GLN A 150 -13.12 22.24 13.69
C GLN A 150 -13.96 20.98 13.49
N LEU A 151 -13.35 19.86 13.10
CA LEU A 151 -14.04 18.59 12.89
C LEU A 151 -14.62 18.02 14.18
N LEU A 152 -13.92 18.16 15.31
CA LEU A 152 -14.43 17.76 16.63
C LEU A 152 -15.67 18.57 17.02
N SER A 153 -15.65 19.89 16.82
CA SER A 153 -16.83 20.74 17.08
C SER A 153 -18.02 20.35 16.21
N GLN A 154 -17.80 20.01 14.94
CA GLN A 154 -18.86 19.54 14.05
C GLN A 154 -19.40 18.17 14.48
N ALA A 155 -18.51 17.25 14.87
CA ALA A 155 -18.90 15.94 15.39
C ALA A 155 -19.72 16.07 16.69
N ASP A 156 -19.36 16.99 17.59
CA ASP A 156 -20.13 17.29 18.80
C ASP A 156 -21.53 17.81 18.48
N GLN A 157 -21.64 18.72 17.51
CA GLN A 157 -22.93 19.26 17.07
C GLN A 157 -23.81 18.19 16.44
N ALA A 158 -23.24 17.34 15.58
CA ALA A 158 -23.95 16.21 14.97
C ALA A 158 -24.44 15.22 16.04
N ALA A 159 -23.57 14.83 16.98
CA ALA A 159 -23.93 13.93 18.07
C ALA A 159 -25.05 14.49 18.99
N MET A 160 -25.08 15.81 19.23
CA MET A 160 -26.19 16.44 19.96
C MET A 160 -27.51 16.37 19.17
N GLN A 161 -27.47 16.58 17.85
CA GLN A 161 -28.65 16.49 16.99
C GLN A 161 -29.18 15.05 16.91
N GLU A 162 -28.28 14.07 16.79
CA GLU A 162 -28.60 12.65 16.81
C GLU A 162 -29.28 12.25 18.13
N LYS A 163 -28.69 12.61 19.28
CA LYS A 163 -29.31 12.36 20.60
C LYS A 163 -30.67 13.03 20.77
N ASN A 164 -30.85 14.24 20.25
CA ASN A 164 -32.14 14.92 20.30
C ASN A 164 -33.18 14.23 19.39
N ALA A 165 -32.77 13.77 18.21
CA ALA A 165 -33.63 13.00 17.31
C ALA A 165 -34.02 11.65 17.94
N GLU A 166 -33.08 10.91 18.54
CA GLU A 166 -33.35 9.67 19.29
C GLU A 166 -34.31 9.90 20.46
N ALA A 167 -34.15 11.00 21.20
CA ALA A 167 -35.05 11.35 22.29
C ALA A 167 -36.48 11.67 21.79
N LEU A 168 -36.62 12.32 20.64
CA LEU A 168 -37.91 12.59 20.01
C LEU A 168 -38.55 11.31 19.43
N ASP A 169 -37.76 10.45 18.82
CA ASP A 169 -38.20 9.18 18.23
C ASP A 169 -38.69 8.21 19.31
N SER A 170 -37.91 8.03 20.38
CA SER A 170 -38.32 7.24 21.55
C SER A 170 -39.60 7.79 22.21
N MET A 171 -39.80 9.11 22.20
CA MET A 171 -41.04 9.72 22.71
C MET A 171 -42.23 9.53 21.75
N ASN A 172 -41.99 9.33 20.46
CA ASN A 172 -43.00 9.02 19.46
C ASN A 172 -43.37 7.53 19.47
N GLU A 173 -42.43 6.63 19.80
CA GLU A 173 -42.68 5.21 20.11
C GLU A 173 -43.53 5.02 21.39
N LEU A 174 -43.50 5.99 22.31
CA LEU A 174 -44.30 6.00 23.55
C LEU A 174 -45.73 6.53 23.36
N LYS A 175 -46.13 6.99 22.16
CA LYS A 175 -47.55 7.21 21.86
C LYS A 175 -48.26 5.86 21.76
N PRO A 176 -49.48 5.71 22.29
CA PRO A 176 -50.23 4.48 22.13
C PRO A 176 -50.41 4.20 20.64
N ASP A 177 -49.90 3.05 20.23
CA ASP A 177 -50.02 2.50 18.90
C ASP A 177 -51.49 2.46 18.48
N ASP A 178 -51.84 3.09 17.34
CA ASP A 178 -53.13 2.88 16.68
C ASP A 178 -53.23 1.44 16.10
N SER A 179 -52.17 0.63 16.27
CA SER A 179 -52.15 -0.82 16.04
C SER A 179 -52.66 -1.63 17.23
N THR A 180 -53.72 -1.18 17.90
CA THR A 180 -54.67 -2.17 18.39
C THR A 180 -55.35 -2.75 17.14
N PRO A 181 -55.28 -4.08 16.88
CA PRO A 181 -55.93 -4.64 15.70
C PRO A 181 -57.41 -4.27 15.72
N THR A 182 -57.83 -3.41 14.80
CA THR A 182 -59.24 -3.08 14.66
C THR A 182 -60.00 -4.35 14.29
N LEU A 183 -61.25 -4.50 14.74
CA LEU A 183 -62.05 -5.68 14.42
C LEU A 183 -62.14 -5.94 12.91
N ASP A 184 -61.99 -4.90 12.09
CA ASP A 184 -61.95 -5.01 10.63
C ASP A 184 -60.66 -5.64 10.11
N SER A 185 -59.50 -5.37 10.71
CA SER A 185 -58.23 -6.02 10.35
C SER A 185 -58.24 -7.53 10.67
N VAL A 186 -58.91 -7.92 11.75
CA VAL A 186 -59.13 -9.31 12.12
C VAL A 186 -60.11 -9.97 11.16
N ARG A 187 -61.20 -9.29 10.78
CA ARG A 187 -62.18 -9.76 9.78
C ARG A 187 -61.51 -10.05 8.44
N ALA A 188 -60.70 -9.13 7.93
CA ALA A 188 -59.97 -9.31 6.66
C ALA A 188 -59.02 -10.51 6.69
N LYS A 189 -58.40 -10.80 7.84
CA LYS A 189 -57.52 -11.96 8.02
C LYS A 189 -58.31 -13.28 8.01
N ILE A 190 -59.51 -13.29 8.60
CA ILE A 190 -60.41 -14.45 8.58
C ILE A 190 -60.91 -14.71 7.15
N GLU A 191 -61.35 -13.67 6.45
CA GLU A 191 -61.82 -13.75 5.06
C GLU A 191 -60.71 -14.27 4.12
N LYS A 192 -59.48 -13.77 4.29
CA LYS A 192 -58.32 -14.27 3.53
C LYS A 192 -58.07 -15.76 3.78
N ARG A 193 -58.07 -16.22 5.04
CA ARG A 193 -57.88 -17.64 5.34
C ARG A 193 -59.03 -18.50 4.83
N TYR A 194 -60.25 -17.97 4.79
CA TYR A 194 -61.41 -18.67 4.24
C TYR A 194 -61.30 -18.80 2.71
N ALA A 195 -60.90 -17.74 2.00
CA ALA A 195 -60.65 -17.76 0.56
C ALA A 195 -59.49 -18.71 0.18
N ASP A 196 -58.39 -18.69 0.94
CA ASP A 196 -57.25 -19.59 0.74
C ASP A 196 -57.66 -21.07 0.91
N ALA A 197 -58.53 -21.36 1.89
CA ALA A 197 -59.05 -22.72 2.12
C ALA A 197 -60.01 -23.19 1.02
N LEU A 198 -60.87 -22.30 0.51
CA LEU A 198 -61.74 -22.60 -0.64
C LEU A 198 -60.93 -22.82 -1.92
N GLY A 199 -59.92 -21.99 -2.18
CA GLY A 199 -59.01 -22.14 -3.32
C GLY A 199 -58.21 -23.44 -3.26
N ALA A 200 -57.80 -23.88 -2.06
CA ALA A 200 -57.17 -25.18 -1.88
C ALA A 200 -58.12 -26.36 -2.18
N GLN A 201 -59.42 -26.23 -1.89
CA GLN A 201 -60.44 -27.24 -2.26
C GLN A 201 -60.71 -27.28 -3.77
N GLU A 202 -60.73 -26.13 -4.45
CA GLU A 202 -60.83 -26.07 -5.92
C GLU A 202 -59.59 -26.67 -6.59
N LEU A 203 -58.39 -26.42 -6.05
CA LEU A 203 -57.15 -27.01 -6.56
C LEU A 203 -57.16 -28.53 -6.40
N HIS A 204 -57.67 -29.07 -5.30
CA HIS A 204 -57.79 -30.52 -5.12
C HIS A 204 -58.83 -31.17 -6.06
N GLN A 205 -59.86 -30.45 -6.51
CA GLN A 205 -60.80 -30.94 -7.53
C GLN A 205 -60.25 -30.79 -8.96
N ALA A 206 -59.41 -29.79 -9.23
CA ALA A 206 -58.80 -29.55 -10.55
C ALA A 206 -57.58 -30.44 -10.85
N THR A 207 -56.92 -30.99 -9.82
CA THR A 207 -55.71 -31.81 -9.98
C THR A 207 -56.00 -33.33 -10.06
N GLY A 208 -57.29 -33.71 -10.14
CA GLY A 208 -57.73 -35.09 -10.37
C GLY A 208 -57.75 -35.46 -11.86
N GLY A 209 -56.62 -35.89 -12.40
CA GLY A 209 -56.56 -36.68 -13.63
C GLY A 209 -56.17 -35.92 -14.90
N SER A 210 -55.05 -36.35 -15.51
CA SER A 210 -54.77 -36.25 -16.96
C SER A 210 -54.00 -35.06 -17.53
N ARG A 211 -53.32 -34.18 -16.76
CA ARG A 211 -52.49 -33.12 -17.40
C ARG A 211 -51.05 -32.90 -16.89
N ILE A 212 -50.59 -33.64 -15.87
CA ILE A 212 -49.23 -33.48 -15.31
C ILE A 212 -48.23 -34.54 -15.82
N GLN A 213 -48.68 -35.62 -16.46
CA GLN A 213 -47.77 -36.66 -16.98
C GLN A 213 -47.17 -36.38 -18.36
N GLU A 214 -47.75 -35.48 -19.17
CA GLU A 214 -47.19 -35.17 -20.51
C GLU A 214 -46.06 -34.14 -20.49
N ILE A 215 -46.02 -33.25 -19.50
CA ILE A 215 -45.04 -32.14 -19.48
C ILE A 215 -43.67 -32.58 -18.92
N SER A 216 -43.62 -33.64 -18.10
CA SER A 216 -42.35 -34.14 -17.52
C SER A 216 -41.50 -34.97 -18.50
N ALA A 217 -42.11 -35.57 -19.53
CA ALA A 217 -41.40 -36.43 -20.48
C ALA A 217 -40.66 -35.64 -21.58
N ALA A 218 -41.15 -34.47 -21.98
CA ALA A 218 -40.58 -33.72 -23.11
C ALA A 218 -39.38 -32.81 -22.75
N GLY A 219 -39.18 -32.49 -21.45
CA GLY A 219 -38.13 -31.56 -21.00
C GLY A 219 -36.79 -32.22 -20.63
N HIS A 220 -36.78 -33.54 -20.38
CA HIS A 220 -35.58 -34.23 -19.90
C HIS A 220 -34.63 -34.71 -21.02
N ASP A 221 -35.17 -35.04 -22.20
CA ASP A 221 -34.37 -35.60 -23.30
C ASP A 221 -33.51 -34.54 -24.03
N THR A 222 -33.97 -33.29 -24.13
CA THR A 222 -33.23 -32.19 -24.77
C THR A 222 -32.05 -31.68 -23.92
N ALA A 223 -32.21 -31.65 -22.61
CA ALA A 223 -31.14 -31.27 -21.67
C ALA A 223 -30.04 -32.35 -21.59
N ALA A 224 -30.41 -33.63 -21.67
CA ALA A 224 -29.47 -34.74 -21.68
C ALA A 224 -28.64 -34.79 -22.98
N ALA A 225 -29.26 -34.54 -24.14
CA ALA A 225 -28.55 -34.48 -25.42
C ALA A 225 -27.51 -33.35 -25.46
N SER A 226 -27.88 -32.14 -25.00
CA SER A 226 -26.94 -31.00 -24.96
C SER A 226 -25.75 -31.26 -24.03
N ARG A 227 -25.98 -31.93 -22.89
CA ARG A 227 -24.91 -32.24 -21.93
C ARG A 227 -23.96 -33.34 -22.43
N LEU A 228 -24.46 -34.29 -23.21
CA LEU A 228 -23.63 -35.33 -23.84
C LEU A 228 -22.72 -34.76 -24.93
N ASP A 229 -23.19 -33.77 -25.70
CA ASP A 229 -22.38 -33.12 -26.73
C ASP A 229 -21.28 -32.22 -26.13
N GLU A 230 -21.55 -31.53 -25.02
CA GLU A 230 -20.52 -30.80 -24.25
C GLU A 230 -19.42 -31.74 -23.74
N ILE A 231 -19.80 -32.88 -23.14
CA ILE A 231 -18.83 -33.86 -22.60
C ILE A 231 -17.97 -34.45 -23.73
N ARG A 232 -18.54 -34.70 -24.92
CA ARG A 232 -17.77 -35.17 -26.08
C ARG A 232 -16.79 -34.13 -26.59
N ALA A 233 -17.18 -32.85 -26.63
CA ALA A 233 -16.30 -31.76 -27.02
C ALA A 233 -15.13 -31.59 -26.04
N GLU A 234 -15.39 -31.71 -24.73
CA GLU A 234 -14.34 -31.68 -23.70
C GLU A 234 -13.38 -32.87 -23.81
N MET A 235 -13.89 -34.09 -24.08
CA MET A 235 -13.03 -35.26 -24.25
C MET A 235 -12.19 -35.21 -25.54
N ALA A 236 -12.71 -34.64 -26.64
CA ALA A 236 -11.93 -34.43 -27.86
C ALA A 236 -10.77 -33.45 -27.62
N LYS A 237 -11.05 -32.34 -26.91
CA LYS A 237 -10.05 -31.32 -26.55
C LYS A 237 -8.99 -31.85 -25.59
N ASN A 238 -9.35 -32.73 -24.67
CA ASN A 238 -8.38 -33.36 -23.75
C ASN A 238 -7.49 -34.39 -24.46
N LYS A 239 -7.97 -35.01 -25.54
CA LYS A 239 -7.22 -36.00 -26.32
C LYS A 239 -6.19 -35.39 -27.28
N GLU A 240 -6.38 -34.13 -27.70
CA GLU A 240 -5.38 -33.35 -28.45
C GLU A 240 -4.21 -32.87 -27.57
N ILE A 241 -4.40 -32.79 -26.25
CA ILE A 241 -3.39 -32.29 -25.30
C ILE A 241 -2.46 -33.42 -24.78
N GLU A 242 -2.87 -34.68 -24.83
CA GLU A 242 -2.07 -35.84 -24.38
C GLU A 242 -1.35 -36.62 -25.51
N GLY A 243 -1.45 -36.16 -26.75
CA GLY A 243 -0.91 -36.84 -27.93
C GLY A 243 0.24 -36.13 -28.64
N SER A 244 1.31 -35.73 -27.96
CA SER A 244 2.56 -35.35 -28.65
C SER A 244 3.82 -35.57 -27.79
N PRO A 245 4.57 -36.67 -27.99
CA PRO A 245 5.90 -36.83 -27.43
C PRO A 245 7.00 -36.34 -28.41
N PHE A 246 7.89 -35.51 -27.86
CA PHE A 246 9.34 -35.42 -28.14
C PHE A 246 9.91 -35.07 -29.54
N ALA A 247 11.11 -34.47 -29.44
CA ALA A 247 12.20 -34.34 -30.42
C ALA A 247 12.06 -33.17 -31.40
N SER A 248 12.89 -32.12 -31.45
CA SER A 248 14.35 -31.90 -31.33
C SER A 248 14.85 -31.33 -32.67
N ASP A 249 15.59 -30.22 -32.56
CA ASP A 249 16.78 -29.89 -33.34
C ASP A 249 16.69 -29.39 -34.81
N GLN A 250 17.47 -28.32 -35.02
CA GLN A 250 18.18 -27.89 -36.23
C GLN A 250 17.48 -27.51 -37.56
N ALA A 251 17.56 -26.20 -37.83
CA ALA A 251 18.36 -25.55 -38.88
C ALA A 251 18.07 -25.78 -40.39
N LEU A 252 18.40 -24.70 -41.15
CA LEU A 252 18.49 -24.56 -42.60
C LEU A 252 17.16 -24.61 -43.37
N GLU A 253 17.01 -24.04 -44.57
CA GLU A 253 17.58 -22.96 -45.37
C GLU A 253 16.82 -23.11 -46.70
N THR A 254 16.67 -22.02 -47.46
CA THR A 254 16.34 -21.98 -48.89
C THR A 254 14.94 -22.38 -49.38
N GLY A 255 14.41 -21.54 -50.29
CA GLY A 255 14.02 -22.06 -51.61
C GLY A 255 12.54 -22.04 -52.00
N THR A 256 12.15 -20.93 -52.66
CA THR A 256 11.62 -20.93 -54.04
C THR A 256 10.20 -21.47 -54.36
N GLU A 257 9.39 -20.55 -54.93
CA GLU A 257 8.30 -20.73 -55.93
C GLU A 257 7.05 -21.54 -55.52
N ALA A 258 5.81 -21.25 -55.93
CA ALA A 258 5.17 -20.33 -56.88
C ALA A 258 3.76 -20.04 -56.30
N GLY A 259 3.15 -18.87 -56.47
CA GLY A 259 2.60 -18.39 -57.74
C GLY A 259 1.07 -18.33 -57.63
N VAL A 260 0.54 -17.10 -57.54
CA VAL A 260 -0.79 -16.57 -57.93
C VAL A 260 -0.71 -15.12 -57.40
N GLY A 261 -0.63 -14.06 -58.20
CA GLY A 261 -1.21 -13.84 -59.52
C GLY A 261 -2.42 -12.92 -59.35
N SER A 262 -2.39 -11.76 -60.03
CA SER A 262 -3.38 -10.66 -60.07
C SER A 262 -3.12 -9.54 -59.05
N GLU A 263 -2.26 -8.57 -59.39
CA GLU A 263 -2.55 -7.37 -60.20
C GLU A 263 -3.46 -6.35 -59.50
N SER A 264 -2.84 -5.26 -59.02
CA SER A 264 -3.21 -3.89 -59.42
C SER A 264 -2.12 -2.91 -58.96
N GLU A 265 -1.29 -2.53 -59.93
CA GLU A 265 -0.64 -1.22 -60.19
C GLU A 265 -0.22 -0.32 -59.00
N THR A 266 1.09 -0.23 -58.72
CA THR A 266 2.06 0.83 -59.14
C THR A 266 1.80 2.24 -58.56
N THR A 267 2.54 2.58 -57.48
CA THR A 267 3.76 3.44 -57.45
C THR A 267 3.49 4.90 -57.82
N GLU A 268 3.55 5.85 -56.88
CA GLU A 268 4.78 6.39 -56.28
C GLU A 268 5.71 7.05 -57.32
N GLY A 269 5.98 8.35 -57.16
CA GLY A 269 7.22 8.94 -57.65
C GLY A 269 7.15 10.33 -58.25
N LYS A 270 7.75 11.28 -57.52
CA LYS A 270 8.52 12.44 -58.00
C LYS A 270 7.81 13.50 -58.87
N GLN A 271 7.58 14.68 -58.29
CA GLN A 271 8.48 15.84 -58.34
C GLN A 271 8.00 16.92 -57.37
#